data_AF-A0A838PLC2-F1
#
_entry.id   AF-A0A838PLC2-F1
#
_cell.length_a   1.000
_cell.length_b   1.000
_cell.length_c   1.000
_cell.angle_alpha   90.00
_cell.angle_beta   90.00
_cell.angle_gamma   90.00
#
_symmetry.space_group_name_H-M   'P 1'
#
loop_
_entity.id
_entity.type
_entity.pdbx_description
1 polymer ?
#
loop_
_entity_poly.entity_id
_entity_poly.type
_entity_poly.pdbx_seq_one_letter_code
_entity_poly.pdbx_strand_id
1 'polypeptide(L)'
;MDGSAQRPAVVFVPGFMQPGDAWAPVAEALPERYPSVLLDHAEHTFEGRLAEIASAGERAVLCGYSLGGRLALHAAIREPGRYAGLVTVGASAGIEAPATREARAEADERLASWMETQPIEQIVEVWERQPLFAD
;
A
#
# COMPACT_ATOMS: atom_id res chain seq x y z
N MET A 1 13.04 -26.43 -27.92
CA MET A 1 12.92 -26.23 -26.47
C MET A 1 12.01 -25.04 -26.27
N ASP A 2 10.73 -25.30 -26.06
CA ASP A 2 9.78 -24.27 -25.65
C ASP A 2 10.12 -23.90 -24.20
N GLY A 3 10.79 -22.77 -24.05
CA GLY A 3 11.23 -22.23 -22.77
C GLY A 3 10.57 -20.89 -22.52
N SER A 4 9.24 -20.83 -22.62
CA SER A 4 8.49 -19.69 -22.09
C SER A 4 8.65 -19.67 -20.56
N ALA A 5 9.77 -19.12 -20.09
CA ALA A 5 9.97 -18.86 -18.67
C ALA A 5 8.78 -18.01 -18.20
N GLN A 6 7.95 -18.59 -17.34
CA GLN A 6 6.79 -17.93 -16.75
C GLN A 6 7.27 -16.59 -16.18
N ARG A 7 6.74 -15.48 -16.70
CA ARG A 7 7.08 -14.16 -16.17
C ARG A 7 6.61 -14.08 -14.71
N PRO A 8 7.30 -13.31 -13.85
CA PRO A 8 6.87 -13.07 -12.49
C PRO A 8 5.42 -12.62 -12.43
N ALA A 9 4.67 -13.13 -11.45
CA ALA A 9 3.38 -12.58 -11.13
C ALA A 9 3.52 -11.13 -10.62
N VAL A 10 2.47 -10.33 -10.78
CA VAL A 10 2.36 -8.99 -10.19
C VAL A 10 1.43 -9.08 -8.99
N VAL A 11 1.93 -8.74 -7.80
CA VAL A 11 1.11 -8.57 -6.60
C VAL A 11 0.76 -7.10 -6.47
N PHE A 12 -0.52 -6.80 -6.64
CA PHE A 12 -1.07 -5.47 -6.49
C PHE A 12 -1.48 -5.21 -5.04
N VAL A 13 -0.94 -4.15 -4.45
CA VAL A 13 -1.16 -3.77 -3.04
C VAL A 13 -1.98 -2.47 -3.00
N PRO A 14 -3.20 -2.48 -2.43
CA PRO A 14 -4.11 -1.33 -2.47
C PRO A 14 -3.65 -0.19 -1.54
N GLY A 15 -4.19 1.00 -1.79
CA GLY A 15 -4.03 2.14 -0.91
C GLY A 15 -4.88 2.05 0.36
N PHE A 16 -4.79 3.08 1.20
CA PHE A 16 -5.63 3.18 2.39
C PHE A 16 -7.12 3.21 1.99
N MET A 17 -7.93 2.40 2.68
CA MET A 17 -9.39 2.26 2.46
C MET A 17 -9.80 1.79 1.06
N GLN A 18 -8.88 1.24 0.26
CA GLN A 18 -9.22 0.64 -1.02
C GLN A 18 -9.29 -0.88 -0.91
N PRO A 19 -10.30 -1.52 -1.54
CA PRO A 19 -10.30 -2.97 -1.73
C PRO A 19 -9.22 -3.38 -2.74
N GLY A 20 -8.86 -4.66 -2.76
CA GLY A 20 -7.90 -5.20 -3.71
C GLY A 20 -8.31 -5.05 -5.18
N ASP A 21 -9.62 -5.17 -5.47
CA ASP A 21 -10.19 -5.06 -6.82
C ASP A 21 -10.15 -3.64 -7.40
N ALA A 22 -9.77 -2.62 -6.62
CA ALA A 22 -9.45 -1.29 -7.14
C ALA A 22 -8.35 -1.32 -8.22
N TRP A 23 -7.55 -2.39 -8.26
CA TRP A 23 -6.53 -2.64 -9.28
C TRP A 23 -7.02 -3.42 -10.50
N ALA A 24 -8.25 -3.92 -10.52
CA ALA A 24 -8.76 -4.78 -11.60
C ALA A 24 -8.58 -4.17 -13.00
N PRO A 25 -8.88 -2.88 -13.26
CA PRO A 25 -8.66 -2.30 -14.59
C PRO A 25 -7.20 -2.33 -15.07
N VAL A 26 -6.25 -2.26 -14.14
CA VAL A 26 -4.81 -2.32 -14.46
C VAL A 26 -4.39 -3.76 -14.68
N ALA A 27 -4.86 -4.70 -13.85
CA ALA A 27 -4.56 -6.12 -14.01
C ALA A 27 -5.12 -6.69 -15.32
N GLU A 28 -6.34 -6.28 -15.71
CA GLU A 28 -6.97 -6.64 -16.98
C GLU A 28 -6.17 -6.15 -18.20
N ALA A 29 -5.42 -5.05 -18.06
CA ALA A 29 -4.54 -4.52 -19.10
C ALA A 29 -3.18 -5.24 -19.20
N LEU A 30 -2.88 -6.20 -18.31
CA LEU A 30 -1.64 -6.98 -18.29
C LEU A 30 -1.82 -8.49 -18.64
N PRO A 31 -2.71 -8.87 -19.57
CA PRO A 31 -3.15 -10.27 -19.73
C PRO A 31 -2.01 -11.19 -20.14
N GLU A 32 -2.16 -12.50 -19.83
CA GLU A 32 -1.28 -13.70 -20.03
C GLU A 32 0.22 -13.54 -19.73
N ARG A 33 0.82 -12.44 -20.14
CA ARG A 33 2.20 -12.02 -19.93
C ARG A 33 2.51 -11.77 -18.44
N TYR A 34 1.58 -11.31 -17.62
CA TYR A 34 1.83 -11.08 -16.19
C TYR A 34 0.65 -11.57 -15.33
N PRO A 35 0.70 -12.81 -14.80
CA PRO A 35 -0.30 -13.28 -13.84
C PRO A 35 -0.44 -12.29 -12.69
N SER A 36 -1.66 -11.94 -12.30
CA SER A 36 -1.90 -10.88 -11.32
C SER A 36 -2.57 -11.43 -10.06
N VAL A 37 -2.12 -10.94 -8.91
CA VAL A 37 -2.72 -11.17 -7.59
C VAL A 37 -3.18 -9.82 -7.06
N LEU A 38 -4.47 -9.68 -6.79
CA LEU A 38 -5.05 -8.47 -6.20
C LEU A 38 -5.18 -8.69 -4.70
N LEU A 39 -4.34 -8.03 -3.91
CA LEU A 39 -4.32 -8.22 -2.46
C LEU A 39 -5.47 -7.43 -1.82
N ASP A 40 -6.27 -8.10 -1.01
CA ASP A 40 -7.18 -7.44 -0.08
C ASP A 40 -6.67 -7.68 1.34
N HIS A 41 -6.38 -6.60 2.07
CA HIS A 41 -5.76 -6.69 3.39
C HIS A 41 -6.80 -7.05 4.45
N ALA A 42 -6.67 -8.22 5.07
CA ALA A 42 -7.46 -8.60 6.24
C ALA A 42 -6.83 -8.05 7.53
N GLU A 43 -5.51 -7.90 7.54
CA GLU A 43 -4.78 -7.35 8.66
C GLU A 43 -4.80 -5.81 8.69
N HIS A 44 -4.83 -5.26 9.90
CA HIS A 44 -4.80 -3.81 10.15
C HIS A 44 -3.49 -3.31 10.76
N THR A 45 -2.60 -4.23 11.15
CA THR A 45 -1.27 -3.88 11.65
C THR A 45 -0.26 -3.76 10.52
N PHE A 46 0.78 -2.97 10.73
CA PHE A 46 1.87 -2.85 9.75
C PHE A 46 2.55 -4.20 9.48
N GLU A 47 2.87 -4.95 10.54
CA GLU A 47 3.50 -6.26 10.43
C GLU A 47 2.61 -7.30 9.77
N GLY A 48 1.32 -7.35 10.12
CA GLY A 48 0.35 -8.26 9.50
C GLY A 48 0.23 -8.02 8.00
N ARG A 49 0.13 -6.76 7.57
CA ARG A 49 0.07 -6.42 6.14
C ARG A 49 1.33 -6.78 5.38
N LEU A 50 2.51 -6.66 6.00
CA LEU A 50 3.76 -7.09 5.37
C LEU A 50 3.83 -8.62 5.25
N ALA A 51 3.31 -9.36 6.24
CA ALA A 51 3.21 -10.81 6.17
C ALA A 51 2.25 -11.25 5.04
N GLU A 52 1.10 -10.59 4.88
CA GLU A 52 0.17 -10.85 3.76
C GLU A 52 0.84 -10.63 2.40
N ILE A 53 1.59 -9.54 2.24
CA ILE A 53 2.37 -9.27 1.01
C ILE A 53 3.38 -10.38 0.74
N ALA A 54 4.11 -10.82 1.77
CA ALA A 54 5.11 -11.88 1.64
C ALA A 54 4.49 -13.24 1.28
N SER A 55 3.29 -13.53 1.78
CA SER A 55 2.51 -14.74 1.47
C SER A 55 1.85 -14.70 0.10
N ALA A 56 1.60 -13.52 -0.47
CA ALA A 56 0.93 -13.36 -1.76
C ALA A 56 1.79 -13.78 -2.97
N GLY A 57 3.12 -13.85 -2.82
CA GLY A 57 3.97 -14.41 -3.88
C GLY A 57 5.47 -14.27 -3.64
N GLU A 58 6.21 -15.29 -4.06
CA GLU A 58 7.68 -15.27 -4.11
C GLU A 58 8.16 -14.90 -5.52
N ARG A 59 9.29 -14.17 -5.61
CA ARG A 59 9.86 -13.67 -6.87
C ARG A 59 8.86 -12.87 -7.72
N ALA A 60 7.79 -12.36 -7.12
CA ALA A 60 6.80 -11.52 -7.77
C ALA A 60 7.32 -10.09 -7.96
N VAL A 61 6.67 -9.34 -8.84
CA VAL A 61 6.78 -7.88 -8.88
C VAL A 61 5.72 -7.31 -7.94
N LEU A 62 6.11 -6.47 -6.99
CA LEU A 62 5.16 -5.74 -6.17
C LEU A 62 4.74 -4.45 -6.89
N CYS A 63 3.44 -4.16 -6.94
CA CYS A 63 2.89 -2.90 -7.44
C CYS A 63 1.98 -2.29 -6.37
N GLY A 64 2.43 -1.21 -5.73
CA GLY A 64 1.71 -0.60 -4.62
C GLY A 64 1.34 0.85 -4.85
N TYR A 65 0.10 1.24 -4.49
CA TYR A 65 -0.37 2.62 -4.56
C TYR A 65 -0.43 3.27 -3.17
N SER A 66 0.08 4.49 -3.02
CA SER A 66 0.03 5.30 -1.80
C SER A 66 0.48 4.52 -0.55
N LEU A 67 -0.43 4.13 0.35
CA LEU A 67 -0.12 3.23 1.48
C LEU A 67 0.46 1.89 1.02
N GLY A 68 -0.14 1.24 0.03
CA GLY A 68 0.35 -0.02 -0.54
C GLY A 68 1.75 0.12 -1.14
N GLY A 69 2.08 1.28 -1.71
CA GLY A 69 3.44 1.56 -2.20
C GLY A 69 4.47 1.65 -1.08
N ARG A 70 4.10 2.27 0.06
CA ARG A 70 4.94 2.30 1.27
C ARG A 70 5.14 0.89 1.83
N LEU A 71 4.08 0.08 1.92
CA LEU A 71 4.17 -1.30 2.37
C LEU A 71 5.08 -2.14 1.45
N ALA A 72 4.92 -2.01 0.13
CA ALA A 72 5.75 -2.72 -0.85
C ALA A 72 7.23 -2.33 -0.77
N LEU A 73 7.55 -1.05 -0.54
CA LEU A 73 8.91 -0.58 -0.26
C LEU A 73 9.49 -1.26 0.98
N HIS A 74 8.74 -1.29 2.09
CA HIS A 74 9.19 -1.93 3.32
C HIS A 74 9.37 -3.45 3.16
N ALA A 75 8.47 -4.12 2.45
CA ALA A 75 8.62 -5.54 2.12
C ALA A 75 9.92 -5.81 1.35
N ALA A 76 10.20 -5.02 0.30
CA ALA A 76 11.40 -5.17 -0.52
C ALA A 76 12.71 -4.91 0.25
N ILE A 77 12.72 -3.94 1.18
CA ILE A 77 13.90 -3.62 2.00
C ILE A 77 14.16 -4.69 3.06
N ARG A 78 13.11 -5.28 3.65
CA ARG A 78 13.25 -6.30 4.69
C ARG A 78 13.79 -7.63 4.17
N GLU A 79 13.41 -7.99 2.94
CA GLU A 79 13.86 -9.23 2.30
C GLU A 79 14.52 -8.94 0.94
N PRO A 80 15.74 -8.38 0.92
CA PRO A 80 16.43 -8.07 -0.32
C PRO A 80 16.56 -9.31 -1.22
N GLY A 81 16.11 -9.19 -2.47
CA GLY A 81 16.16 -10.27 -3.46
C GLY A 81 14.99 -11.25 -3.44
N ARG A 82 14.03 -11.13 -2.49
CA ARG A 82 12.79 -11.92 -2.49
C ARG A 82 11.89 -11.61 -3.70
N TYR A 83 11.81 -10.33 -4.07
CA TYR A 83 10.94 -9.82 -5.13
C TYR A 83 11.73 -9.58 -6.42
N ALA A 84 11.12 -9.84 -7.57
CA ALA A 84 11.73 -9.63 -8.88
C ALA A 84 11.71 -8.16 -9.33
N GLY A 85 10.87 -7.34 -8.71
CA GLY A 85 10.76 -5.92 -9.01
C GLY A 85 9.80 -5.20 -8.06
N LEU A 86 9.84 -3.87 -8.10
CA LEU A 86 9.00 -3.00 -7.31
C LEU A 86 8.52 -1.83 -8.18
N VAL A 87 7.21 -1.59 -8.17
CA VAL A 87 6.53 -0.43 -8.76
C VAL A 87 5.77 0.28 -7.65
N THR A 88 5.94 1.60 -7.56
CA THR A 88 5.20 2.42 -6.61
C THR A 88 4.47 3.54 -7.36
N VAL A 89 3.22 3.78 -6.97
CA VAL A 89 2.36 4.81 -7.56
C VAL A 89 1.91 5.75 -6.45
N GLY A 90 2.22 7.04 -6.56
CA GLY A 90 1.80 8.03 -5.56
C GLY A 90 2.28 7.75 -4.13
N ALA A 91 3.43 7.06 -3.97
CA ALA A 91 4.02 6.75 -2.67
C ALA A 91 5.35 7.50 -2.47
N SER A 92 5.79 7.62 -1.23
CA SER A 92 7.11 8.16 -0.86
C SER A 92 7.87 7.17 0.02
N ALA A 93 9.20 7.32 0.08
CA ALA A 93 10.06 6.53 0.97
C ALA A 93 10.00 6.98 2.45
N GLY A 94 8.99 7.76 2.83
CA GLY A 94 8.84 8.36 4.16
C GLY A 94 9.39 9.78 4.23
N ILE A 95 9.57 10.26 5.46
CA ILE A 95 10.03 11.62 5.77
C ILE A 95 11.51 11.53 6.19
N GLU A 96 12.38 12.26 5.49
CA GLU A 96 13.84 12.18 5.68
C GLU A 96 14.30 12.89 6.97
N ALA A 97 13.85 14.13 7.17
CA ALA A 97 14.30 14.98 8.26
C ALA A 97 13.74 14.51 9.62
N PRO A 98 14.59 14.29 10.65
CA PRO A 98 14.15 13.84 11.97
C PRO A 98 13.09 14.75 12.61
N ALA A 99 13.30 16.07 12.58
CA ALA A 99 12.35 17.02 13.16
C ALA A 99 10.98 16.98 12.47
N THR A 100 10.94 16.77 11.15
CA THR A 100 9.68 16.62 10.41
C THR A 100 9.00 15.29 10.72
N ARG A 101 9.76 14.21 10.96
CA ARG A 101 9.21 12.93 11.43
C ARG A 101 8.58 13.04 12.80
N GLU A 102 9.27 13.68 13.75
CA GLU A 102 8.78 13.90 15.10
C GLU A 102 7.50 14.75 15.10
N ALA A 103 7.53 15.88 14.39
CA ALA A 103 6.34 16.73 14.23
C ALA A 103 5.16 16.00 13.57
N ARG A 104 5.43 15.11 12.60
CA ARG A 104 4.39 14.25 11.99
C ARG A 104 3.84 13.25 13.01
N ALA A 105 4.70 12.55 13.75
CA ALA A 105 4.27 11.56 14.75
C ALA A 105 3.38 12.19 15.82
N GLU A 106 3.78 13.33 16.38
CA GLU A 106 2.97 14.04 17.37
C GLU A 106 1.62 14.52 16.80
N ALA A 107 1.59 14.97 15.54
CA ALA A 107 0.35 15.38 14.89
C ALA A 107 -0.59 14.20 14.65
N ASP A 108 -0.03 13.07 14.21
CA ASP A 108 -0.78 11.83 13.97
C ASP A 108 -1.31 11.25 15.29
N GLU A 109 -0.54 11.28 16.38
CA GLU A 109 -0.98 10.88 17.72
C GLU A 109 -2.12 11.75 18.24
N ARG A 110 -2.02 13.08 18.10
CA ARG A 110 -3.13 13.99 18.47
C ARG A 110 -4.39 13.71 17.67
N LEU A 111 -4.26 13.45 16.37
CA LEU A 111 -5.39 13.12 15.51
C LEU A 111 -6.03 11.80 15.92
N ALA A 112 -5.22 10.77 16.18
CA ALA A 112 -5.69 9.46 16.62
C ALA A 112 -6.42 9.54 17.97
N SER A 113 -5.81 10.18 18.99
CA SER A 113 -6.44 10.36 20.31
C SER A 113 -7.77 11.12 20.21
N TRP A 114 -7.88 12.09 19.31
CA TRP A 114 -9.15 12.76 19.05
C TRP A 114 -10.16 11.79 18.41
N MET A 115 -9.81 11.13 17.31
CA MET A 115 -10.70 10.18 16.60
C MET A 115 -11.23 9.07 17.51
N GLU A 116 -10.40 8.54 18.42
CA GLU A 116 -10.80 7.48 19.36
C GLU A 116 -11.88 7.91 20.36
N THR A 117 -12.10 9.21 20.53
CA THR A 117 -13.09 9.77 21.46
C THR A 117 -14.33 10.37 20.78
N GLN A 118 -14.35 10.43 19.45
CA GLN A 118 -15.42 11.05 18.68
C GLN A 118 -16.24 10.01 17.89
N PRO A 119 -17.54 10.25 17.66
CA PRO A 119 -18.32 9.42 16.75
C PRO A 119 -17.87 9.62 15.30
N ILE A 120 -18.06 8.61 14.45
CA ILE A 120 -17.57 8.60 13.06
C ILE A 120 -18.11 9.79 12.24
N GLU A 121 -19.33 10.23 12.52
CA GLU A 121 -19.97 11.35 11.84
C GLU A 121 -19.19 12.65 12.04
N GLN A 122 -18.67 12.89 13.26
CA GLN A 122 -17.84 14.07 13.56
C GLN A 122 -16.47 13.98 12.87
N ILE A 123 -15.91 12.77 12.78
CA ILE A 123 -14.64 12.53 12.08
C ILE A 123 -14.80 12.86 10.59
N VAL A 124 -15.86 12.34 9.96
CA VAL A 124 -16.18 12.59 8.55
C VAL A 124 -16.44 14.08 8.31
N GLU A 125 -17.21 14.75 9.16
CA GLU A 125 -17.50 16.18 9.03
C GLU A 125 -16.23 17.05 9.04
N VAL A 126 -15.23 16.71 9.87
CA VAL A 126 -13.94 17.39 9.87
C VAL A 126 -13.11 17.02 8.63
N TRP A 127 -13.13 15.75 8.24
CA TRP A 127 -12.41 15.27 7.06
C TRP A 127 -12.86 15.95 5.77
N GLU A 128 -14.16 16.07 5.54
CA GLU A 128 -14.75 16.70 4.35
C GLU A 128 -14.47 18.20 4.26
N ARG A 129 -14.13 18.86 5.38
CA ARG A 129 -13.75 20.28 5.41
C ARG A 129 -12.29 20.54 5.06
N GLN A 130 -11.49 19.50 4.76
CA GLN A 130 -10.11 19.71 4.36
C GLN A 130 -10.02 20.47 3.04
N PRO A 131 -9.01 21.33 2.84
CA PRO A 131 -8.85 22.11 1.61
C PRO A 131 -8.78 21.28 0.32
N LEU A 132 -8.42 19.99 0.42
CA LEU A 132 -8.42 19.06 -0.72
C LEU A 132 -9.84 18.82 -1.28
N PHE A 133 -10.87 18.95 -0.45
CA PHE A 133 -12.27 18.73 -0.79
C PHE A 133 -13.09 20.03 -0.78
N ALA A 134 -12.44 21.17 -0.51
CA ALA A 134 -13.07 22.48 -0.64
C ALA A 134 -13.01 22.88 -2.12
N ASP A 135 -14.15 22.81 -2.80
CA ASP A 135 -14.34 23.34 -4.17
C ASP A 135 -13.96 24.83 -4.28
#